data_AF-A0A2V9WKU6-F1
#
_entry.id   AF-A0A2V9WKU6-F1
#
_cell.length_a   1.000
_cell.length_b   1.000
_cell.length_c   1.000
_cell.angle_alpha   90.00
_cell.angle_beta   90.00
_cell.angle_gamma   90.00
#
_symmetry.space_group_name_H-M   'P 1'
#
loop_
_entity.id
_entity.type
_entity.pdbx_description
1 polymer ?
#
loop_
_entity_poly.entity_id
_entity_poly.type
_entity_poly.pdbx_seq_one_letter_code
_entity_poly.pdbx_strand_id
1 'polypeptide(L)' 'MLWKAGGDMKILAAQHVKLGFIGLGNMGNRIVQRLLAHGYKLFVFDRNRTKAEALVPNGAVPVNDIVEHATQM' A
#
# COMPACT_ATOMS: atom_id res chain seq x y z
N MET A 1 20.49 4.48 -23.81
CA MET A 1 20.16 5.40 -22.68
C MET A 1 18.66 5.76 -22.60
N LEU A 2 17.74 5.05 -23.28
CA LEU A 2 16.32 5.46 -23.43
C LEU A 2 15.28 4.57 -22.72
N TRP A 3 15.69 3.58 -21.92
CA TRP A 3 14.77 2.57 -21.36
C TRP A 3 14.17 2.93 -19.98
N LYS A 4 14.65 4.00 -19.32
CA LYS A 4 14.16 4.40 -17.99
C LYS A 4 12.80 5.10 -18.00
N ALA A 5 12.51 5.88 -19.04
CA ALA A 5 11.30 6.71 -19.12
C ALA A 5 9.98 5.92 -18.98
N GLY A 6 9.92 4.68 -19.49
CA GLY A 6 8.73 3.83 -19.37
C GLY A 6 8.49 3.29 -17.96
N GLY A 7 9.54 3.10 -17.16
CA GLY A 7 9.44 2.69 -15.75
C GLY A 7 8.99 3.86 -14.87
N ASP A 8 9.57 5.04 -15.11
CA ASP A 8 9.28 6.24 -14.34
C ASP A 8 7.82 6.68 -14.48
N MET A 9 7.26 6.61 -15.70
CA MET A 9 5.84 6.94 -15.95
C MET A 9 4.88 5.98 -15.24
N LYS A 10 5.21 4.68 -15.13
CA LYS A 10 4.38 3.70 -14.40
C LYS A 10 4.38 3.96 -12.91
N ILE A 11 5.52 4.35 -12.33
CA ILE A 11 5.62 4.67 -10.90
C ILE A 11 4.82 5.93 -10.58
N LEU A 12 4.90 6.97 -11.43
CA LEU A 12 4.10 8.18 -11.27
C LEU A 12 2.59 7.87 -11.28
N ALA A 13 2.13 7.01 -12.19
CA ALA A 13 0.74 6.56 -12.21
C ALA A 13 0.36 5.78 -10.94
N ALA A 14 1.23 4.86 -10.48
CA ALA A 14 0.98 4.05 -9.27
C ALA A 14 0.86 4.92 -8.00
N GLN A 15 1.66 5.97 -7.88
CA GLN A 15 1.61 6.91 -6.75
C GLN A 15 0.30 7.72 -6.70
N HIS A 16 -0.36 7.93 -7.84
CA HIS A 16 -1.66 8.60 -7.93
C HIS A 16 -2.85 7.68 -7.62
N VAL A 17 -2.65 6.36 -7.57
CA VAL A 17 -3.69 5.40 -7.22
C VAL A 17 -3.66 5.16 -5.71
N LYS A 18 -4.75 5.50 -5.03
CA LYS A 18 -4.96 5.15 -3.62
C LYS A 18 -5.56 3.74 -3.54
N LEU A 19 -4.94 2.87 -2.74
CA LEU A 19 -5.43 1.51 -2.50
C LEU A 19 -5.67 1.26 -1.02
N GLY A 20 -6.78 0.59 -0.69
CA GLY A 20 -7.05 0.02 0.62
C GLY A 20 -6.81 -1.49 0.65
N PHE A 21 -6.19 -2.01 1.71
CA PHE A 21 -5.96 -3.45 1.88
C PHE A 21 -6.33 -3.92 3.29
N ILE A 22 -7.21 -4.91 3.39
CA ILE A 22 -7.73 -5.43 4.66
C ILE A 22 -7.28 -6.89 4.84
N GLY A 23 -6.63 -7.18 5.97
CA GLY A 23 -6.16 -8.50 6.34
C GLY A 23 -4.69 -8.73 5.96
N LEU A 24 -3.82 -8.73 6.97
CA LEU A 24 -2.36 -8.78 6.86
C LEU A 24 -1.81 -10.11 7.36
N GLY A 25 -2.51 -11.21 7.05
CA GLY A 25 -2.01 -12.57 7.27
C GLY A 25 -0.84 -12.93 6.34
N ASN A 26 -0.46 -14.20 6.31
CA ASN A 26 0.71 -14.69 5.56
C ASN A 26 0.69 -14.30 4.07
N MET A 27 -0.49 -14.31 3.44
CA MET A 27 -0.64 -13.90 2.05
C MET A 27 -0.70 -12.37 1.91
N GLY A 28 -1.59 -11.73 2.66
CA GLY A 28 -1.82 -10.28 2.58
C GLY A 28 -0.56 -9.45 2.78
N ASN A 29 0.27 -9.83 3.76
CA ASN A 29 1.54 -9.16 4.02
C ASN A 29 2.47 -9.15 2.79
N ARG A 30 2.58 -10.29 2.09
CA ARG A 30 3.42 -10.42 0.89
C ARG A 30 2.87 -9.62 -0.29
N ILE A 31 1.54 -9.55 -0.42
CA ILE A 31 0.88 -8.78 -1.48
C ILE A 31 1.12 -7.28 -1.26
N VAL A 32 0.89 -6.79 -0.04
CA VAL A 32 1.10 -5.39 0.33
C VAL A 32 2.55 -4.97 0.08
N GLN A 33 3.53 -5.76 0.53
CA GLN A 33 4.94 -5.45 0.31
C GLN A 33 5.30 -5.33 -1.18
N ARG A 34 4.73 -6.18 -2.05
CA ARG A 34 4.95 -6.09 -3.49
C ARG A 34 4.35 -4.82 -4.09
N LEU A 35 3.14 -4.47 -3.70
CA LEU A 35 2.49 -3.24 -4.16
C LEU A 35 3.27 -2.00 -3.72
N LEU A 36 3.69 -1.94 -2.46
CA LEU A 36 4.54 -0.86 -1.94
C LEU A 36 5.87 -0.76 -2.72
N ALA A 37 6.51 -1.90 -3.00
CA ALA A 37 7.75 -1.94 -3.79
C ALA A 37 7.58 -1.44 -5.24
N HIS A 38 6.35 -1.44 -5.77
CA HIS A 38 6.03 -0.88 -7.09
C HIS A 38 5.49 0.56 -7.02
N GLY A 39 5.58 1.21 -5.85
CA GLY A 39 5.27 2.63 -5.68
C GLY A 39 3.80 2.95 -5.43
N TYR A 40 2.96 1.94 -5.16
CA TYR A 40 1.55 2.18 -4.82
C TYR A 40 1.42 2.76 -3.41
N LYS A 41 0.57 3.77 -3.26
CA LYS A 41 0.17 4.27 -1.94
C LYS A 41 -0.89 3.36 -1.35
N LEU A 42 -0.57 2.71 -0.22
CA LEU A 42 -1.44 1.73 0.42
C LEU A 42 -1.87 2.15 1.81
N PHE A 43 -3.17 2.11 2.04
CA PHE A 43 -3.82 2.20 3.34
C PHE A 43 -4.16 0.78 3.80
N VAL A 44 -3.69 0.39 4.98
CA VAL A 44 -3.77 -1.00 5.44
C VAL A 44 -4.49 -1.15 6.77
N PHE A 45 -5.29 -2.20 6.90
CA PHE A 45 -5.97 -2.55 8.14
C PHE A 45 -5.85 -4.04 8.46
N ASP A 46 -5.64 -4.36 9.73
CA ASP A 46 -5.86 -5.70 10.29
C ASP A 46 -6.39 -5.55 11.72
N ARG A 47 -7.22 -6.51 12.17
CA ARG A 47 -7.70 -6.55 13.56
C ARG A 47 -6.54 -6.62 14.55
N ASN A 48 -5.45 -7.28 14.18
CA ASN A 48 -4.18 -7.20 14.88
C ASN A 48 -3.36 -6.02 14.34
N ARG A 49 -3.46 -4.91 15.07
CA ARG A 49 -2.82 -3.64 14.73
C ARG A 49 -1.30 -3.73 14.54
N THR A 50 -0.62 -4.58 15.31
CA THR A 50 0.84 -4.77 15.22
C THR A 50 1.26 -5.21 13.82
N LYS A 51 0.42 -5.96 13.09
CA LYS A 51 0.72 -6.36 11.71
C LYS A 51 0.68 -5.19 10.73
N ALA A 52 -0.22 -4.23 10.94
CA ALA A 52 -0.29 -3.02 10.12
C ALA A 52 0.88 -2.09 10.42
N GLU A 53 1.23 -1.93 11.70
CA GLU A 53 2.36 -1.11 12.14
C GLU A 53 3.70 -1.66 11.64
N ALA A 54 3.87 -2.98 11.60
CA ALA A 54 5.08 -3.62 11.06
C ALA A 54 5.36 -3.30 9.58
N LEU A 55 4.37 -2.78 8.84
CA LEU A 55 4.49 -2.41 7.43
C LEU A 55 4.75 -0.90 7.21
N VAL A 56 4.69 -0.08 8.26
CA VAL A 56 5.01 1.35 8.19
C VAL A 56 6.42 1.62 7.64
N PRO A 57 7.48 0.88 8.03
CA PRO A 57 8.81 1.09 7.44
C PRO A 57 8.87 0.85 5.92
N ASN A 58 7.93 0.09 5.38
CA ASN A 58 7.82 -0.17 3.94
C ASN A 58 6.93 0.86 3.21
N GLY A 59 6.43 1.88 3.91
CA GLY A 59 5.59 2.95 3.34
C GLY A 59 4.08 2.71 3.40
N ALA A 60 3.60 1.69 4.13
CA ALA A 60 2.17 1.50 4.36
C ALA A 60 1.62 2.56 5.31
N VAL A 61 0.36 2.97 5.10
CA VAL A 61 -0.38 3.86 6.00
C VAL A 61 -1.40 3.04 6.78
N PRO A 62 -1.15 2.70 8.06
CA PRO A 62 -2.10 1.97 8.86
C PRO A 62 -3.34 2.83 9.15
N VAL A 63 -4.52 2.21 9.03
CA VAL A 63 -5.80 2.87 9.32
C VAL A 63 -6.47 2.22 10.52
N ASN A 64 -7.25 3.00 11.26
CA ASN A 64 -7.88 2.55 12.52
C ASN A 64 -9.35 2.21 12.34
N ASP A 65 -9.97 2.82 11.33
CA ASP A 65 -11.35 2.64 10.93
C ASP A 65 -11.40 2.55 9.40
N ILE A 66 -11.83 1.41 8.90
CA ILE A 66 -11.93 1.14 7.45
C ILE A 66 -13.06 1.98 6.83
N VAL A 67 -14.18 2.15 7.53
CA VAL A 67 -15.38 2.79 6.99
C VAL A 67 -15.12 4.27 6.79
N GLU A 68 -14.52 4.91 7.80
CA GLU A 68 -14.11 6.31 7.69
C GLU A 68 -13.11 6.50 6.54
N HIS A 69 -12.10 5.64 6.45
CA HIS A 69 -11.06 5.79 5.43
C HIS A 69 -11.57 5.49 4.01
N ALA A 70 -12.47 4.53 3.83
CA ALA A 70 -13.04 4.23 2.51
C ALA A 70 -13.84 5.42 1.92
N THR A 71 -14.40 6.26 2.79
CA THR A 71 -15.16 7.45 2.37
C THR A 71 -14.25 8.62 1.94
N GLN A 72 -12.96 8.58 2.30
CA GLN A 72 -11.98 9.65 2.06
C GLN A 72 -10.98 9.35 0.93
N MET A 73 -11.07 8.18 0.30
CA MET A 73 -10.18 7.76 -0.80
C MET A 73 -10.67 8.28 -2.14
#